data_AF-A0A925LUV8-F1
#
_entry.id   AF-A0A925LUV8-F1
#
_cell.length_a   1.000
_cell.length_b   1.000
_cell.length_c   1.000
_cell.angle_alpha   90.00
_cell.angle_beta   90.00
_cell.angle_gamma   90.00
#
_symmetry.space_group_name_H-M   'P 1'
#
loop_
_entity.id
_entity.type
_entity.pdbx_description
1 polymer ?
#
loop_
_entity_poly.entity_id
_entity_poly.type
_entity_poly.pdbx_seq_one_letter_code
_entity_poly.pdbx_strand_id
1 'polypeptide(L)'
;MFTEAVGHEIKQVRRRRLVPSQKDATLEIKEEIGPPFLEGIEIDGRFAVIYSRYDISCALEHQASLSCDGYVEEDAAKLAINAVLYAMLQSFSSK
;
A
#
# COMPACT_ATOMS: atom_id res chain seq x y z
N MET A 1 13.99 -4.20 -9.77
CA MET A 1 14.17 -5.41 -8.95
C MET A 1 12.83 -6.14 -8.88
N PHE A 2 12.31 -6.61 -10.03
CA PHE A 2 11.08 -7.40 -10.11
C PHE A 2 11.26 -8.43 -11.22
N THR A 3 10.93 -9.68 -10.92
CA THR A 3 10.77 -10.77 -11.89
C THR A 3 9.44 -11.45 -11.54
N GLU A 4 8.84 -12.24 -12.44
CA GLU A 4 7.64 -13.03 -12.08
C GLU A 4 7.85 -13.94 -10.86
N ALA A 5 9.11 -14.25 -10.52
CA ALA A 5 9.47 -15.05 -9.36
C ALA A 5 9.64 -14.24 -8.05
N VAL A 6 9.76 -12.90 -8.10
CA VAL A 6 10.05 -12.07 -6.92
C VAL A 6 9.22 -10.77 -6.94
N GLY A 7 8.29 -10.68 -6.00
CA GLY A 7 7.42 -9.52 -5.81
C GLY A 7 6.31 -9.41 -6.87
N HIS A 8 5.66 -8.26 -6.88
CA HIS A 8 4.54 -7.95 -7.76
C HIS A 8 4.85 -6.70 -8.60
N GLU A 9 4.57 -6.75 -9.90
CA GLU A 9 4.50 -5.53 -10.71
C GLU A 9 3.20 -4.79 -10.39
N ILE A 10 3.30 -3.61 -9.78
CA ILE A 10 2.13 -2.82 -9.36
C ILE A 10 2.11 -1.51 -10.14
N LYS A 11 1.23 -1.43 -11.14
CA LYS A 11 1.00 -0.21 -11.94
C LYS A 11 -0.20 0.59 -11.43
N GLN A 12 -1.20 -0.11 -10.91
CA GLN A 12 -2.42 0.48 -10.37
C GLN A 12 -2.80 -0.24 -9.08
N VAL A 13 -3.46 0.51 -8.21
CA VAL A 13 -4.01 0.05 -6.94
C VAL A 13 -5.38 0.68 -6.73
N ARG A 14 -6.23 -0.05 -6.03
CA ARG A 14 -7.54 0.41 -5.58
C ARG A 14 -7.43 0.92 -4.15
N ARG A 15 -8.03 2.07 -3.90
CA ARG A 15 -8.11 2.70 -2.59
C ARG A 15 -9.56 2.96 -2.23
N ARG A 16 -9.93 2.68 -0.99
CA ARG A 16 -11.20 3.07 -0.39
C ARG A 16 -11.06 4.48 0.16
N ARG A 17 -12.03 5.32 -0.16
CA ARG A 17 -12.19 6.66 0.43
C ARG A 17 -13.62 6.82 0.93
N LEU A 18 -13.75 7.30 2.15
CA LEU A 18 -15.02 7.73 2.72
C LEU A 18 -15.37 9.09 2.17
N VAL A 19 -16.51 9.16 1.49
CA VAL A 19 -17.04 10.40 0.93
C VAL A 19 -18.41 10.68 1.54
N PRO A 20 -18.77 11.96 1.79
CA PRO A 20 -20.13 12.31 2.20
C PRO A 20 -21.12 11.93 1.10
N SER A 21 -22.18 11.20 1.45
CA SER A 21 -23.28 10.94 0.53
C SER A 21 -24.03 12.25 0.22
N GLN A 22 -24.50 12.40 -1.02
CA GLN A 22 -25.23 13.59 -1.47
C GLN A 22 -26.71 13.60 -1.04
N LYS A 23 -27.26 12.44 -0.62
CA LYS A 23 -28.71 12.30 -0.38
C LYS A 23 -29.10 12.35 1.08
N ASP A 24 -28.27 11.82 1.97
CA ASP A 24 -28.47 11.79 3.41
C ASP A 24 -27.09 11.90 4.05
N ALA A 25 -26.93 12.48 5.25
CA ALA A 25 -25.62 12.72 5.89
C ALA A 25 -24.87 11.45 6.35
N THR A 26 -24.90 10.39 5.53
CA THR A 26 -24.22 9.12 5.67
C THR A 26 -22.89 9.13 4.92
N LEU A 27 -21.95 8.30 5.36
CA LEU A 27 -20.68 8.10 4.66
C LEU A 27 -20.83 6.95 3.66
N GLU A 28 -20.36 7.17 2.44
CA GLU A 28 -20.27 6.13 1.41
C GLU A 28 -18.81 5.80 1.15
N ILE A 29 -18.53 4.50 0.95
CA ILE A 29 -17.21 4.05 0.52
C ILE A 29 -17.16 4.15 -1.01
N LYS A 30 -16.24 4.96 -1.51
CA LYS A 30 -15.90 5.02 -2.92
C LYS A 30 -14.55 4.39 -3.16
N GLU A 31 -14.45 3.59 -4.23
CA GLU A 31 -13.18 3.06 -4.69
C GLU A 31 -12.54 4.01 -5.72
N GLU A 32 -11.28 4.33 -5.52
CA GLU A 32 -10.44 5.13 -6.40
C GLU A 32 -9.29 4.28 -6.94
N ILE A 33 -9.20 4.19 -8.26
CA ILE A 33 -8.09 3.52 -8.95
C ILE A 33 -7.02 4.56 -9.29
N GLY A 34 -5.76 4.27 -8.98
CA GLY A 34 -4.64 5.13 -9.35
C GLY A 34 -3.30 4.43 -9.19
N PRO A 35 -2.17 5.12 -9.45
CA PRO A 35 -0.86 4.56 -9.23
C PRO A 35 -0.62 4.32 -7.73
N PRO A 36 0.23 3.34 -7.36
CA PRO A 36 0.68 3.19 -5.98
C PRO A 36 1.44 4.44 -5.53
N PHE A 37 1.28 4.81 -4.25
CA PHE A 37 1.95 5.96 -3.66
C PHE A 37 2.58 5.56 -2.33
N LEU A 38 3.91 5.63 -2.27
CA LEU A 38 4.72 5.40 -1.10
C LEU A 38 5.76 6.52 -1.02
N GLU A 39 6.12 6.90 0.19
CA GLU A 39 7.18 7.86 0.48
C GLU A 39 8.34 7.10 1.11
N GLY A 40 9.56 7.61 1.00
CA GLY A 40 10.73 6.92 1.54
C GLY A 40 11.81 7.87 2.02
N ILE A 41 12.56 7.41 3.03
CA ILE A 41 13.80 8.06 3.46
C ILE A 41 14.95 7.16 3.00
N GLU A 42 15.83 7.73 2.19
CA GLU A 42 17.00 7.06 1.67
C GLU A 42 18.24 7.38 2.53
N ILE A 43 19.00 6.35 2.88
CA ILE A 43 20.30 6.44 3.56
C ILE A 43 21.24 5.52 2.76
N ASP A 44 22.36 6.07 2.29
CA ASP A 44 23.40 5.34 1.55
C ASP A 44 22.87 4.51 0.36
N GLY A 45 21.97 5.06 -0.45
CA GLY A 45 21.43 4.36 -1.62
C GLY A 45 20.28 3.40 -1.31
N ARG A 46 19.82 3.34 -0.06
CA ARG A 46 18.81 2.40 0.43
C ARG A 46 17.66 3.12 1.11
N PHE A 47 16.42 2.75 0.79
CA PHE A 47 15.27 3.17 1.58
C PHE A 47 15.33 2.51 2.97
N ALA A 48 15.73 3.30 3.96
CA ALA A 48 15.74 2.92 5.37
C ALA A 48 14.34 3.01 5.99
N VAL A 49 13.49 3.88 5.42
CA VAL A 49 12.07 4.02 5.78
C VAL A 49 11.25 3.97 4.50
N ILE A 50 10.17 3.20 4.52
CA ILE A 50 9.09 3.23 3.53
C ILE A 50 7.82 3.59 4.30
N TYR A 51 7.18 4.68 3.92
CA TYR A 51 5.96 5.19 4.52
C TYR A 51 4.81 5.09 3.53
N SER A 52 3.66 4.63 4.03
CA SER A 52 2.42 4.62 3.26
C SER A 52 1.46 5.62 3.87
N ARG A 53 1.12 6.65 3.10
CA ARG A 53 0.09 7.62 3.47
C ARG A 53 -1.30 6.98 3.54
N TYR A 54 -1.56 6.00 2.69
CA TYR A 54 -2.81 5.25 2.65
C TYR A 54 -2.66 4.00 3.53
N ASP A 55 -3.68 3.70 4.33
CA ASP A 55 -3.61 2.60 5.29
C ASP A 55 -3.37 1.25 4.56
N ILE A 56 -2.38 0.51 5.08
CA ILE A 56 -2.08 -0.90 4.73
C ILE A 56 -2.49 -1.82 5.90
N SER A 57 -2.32 -1.36 7.14
CA SER A 57 -2.56 -2.13 8.37
C SER A 57 -3.97 -2.68 8.48
N CYS A 58 -4.99 -1.83 8.48
CA CYS A 58 -6.40 -2.23 8.58
C CYS A 58 -6.81 -3.12 7.41
N ALA A 59 -6.21 -2.92 6.23
CA ALA A 59 -6.45 -3.78 5.08
C ALA A 59 -5.92 -5.21 5.31
N LEU A 60 -4.75 -5.36 5.94
CA LEU A 60 -4.15 -6.67 6.24
C LEU A 60 -4.76 -7.37 7.46
N GLU A 61 -5.36 -6.61 8.39
CA GLU A 61 -6.01 -7.17 9.57
C GLU A 61 -7.38 -7.82 9.26
N HIS A 62 -7.83 -7.77 7.98
CA HIS A 62 -9.18 -8.15 7.54
C HIS A 62 -10.32 -7.50 8.33
N GLN A 63 -10.01 -6.47 9.12
CA GLN A 63 -10.96 -5.66 9.88
C GLN A 63 -11.20 -4.37 9.11
N ALA A 64 -11.87 -4.52 7.97
CA ALA A 64 -12.38 -3.39 7.21
C ALA A 64 -13.53 -2.72 7.99
N SER A 65 -13.19 -1.94 9.02
CA SER A 65 -14.17 -1.06 9.63
C SER A 65 -14.61 -0.04 8.58
N LEU A 66 -15.86 0.44 8.67
CA LEU A 66 -16.42 1.49 7.81
C LEU A 66 -15.69 2.84 7.93
N SER A 67 -14.56 2.89 8.65
CA SER A 67 -13.82 4.11 9.01
C SER A 67 -12.40 4.17 8.42
N CYS A 68 -11.99 3.21 7.59
CA CYS A 68 -10.60 3.10 7.13
C CYS A 68 -10.43 3.55 5.67
N ASP A 69 -9.95 4.78 5.48
CA ASP A 69 -9.38 5.23 4.20
C ASP A 69 -8.04 4.53 3.96
N GLY A 70 -7.88 3.87 2.82
CA GLY A 70 -6.67 3.08 2.58
C GLY A 70 -6.76 2.18 1.37
N TYR A 71 -5.77 1.32 1.20
CA TYR A 71 -5.79 0.34 0.13
C TYR A 71 -6.88 -0.71 0.36
N VAL A 72 -7.40 -1.28 -0.73
CA VAL A 72 -8.13 -2.55 -0.62
C VAL A 72 -7.14 -3.66 -0.25
N GLU A 73 -7.64 -4.69 0.42
CA GLU A 73 -6.84 -5.79 0.95
C GLU A 73 -5.85 -6.40 -0.05
N GLU A 74 -6.32 -6.75 -1.25
CA GLU A 74 -5.48 -7.39 -2.26
C GLU A 74 -4.29 -6.50 -2.69
N ASP A 75 -4.53 -5.21 -2.86
CA ASP A 75 -3.48 -4.28 -3.31
C ASP A 75 -2.57 -3.87 -2.14
N ALA A 76 -3.11 -3.80 -0.92
CA ALA A 76 -2.33 -3.63 0.31
C ALA A 76 -1.35 -4.80 0.51
N ALA A 77 -1.80 -6.04 0.31
CA ALA A 77 -0.98 -7.24 0.43
C ALA A 77 0.18 -7.23 -0.57
N LYS A 78 -0.07 -6.91 -1.84
CA LYS A 78 0.98 -6.80 -2.87
C LYS A 78 2.03 -5.75 -2.49
N LEU A 79 1.60 -4.58 -2.02
CA LEU A 79 2.51 -3.51 -1.58
C LEU A 79 3.34 -3.94 -0.37
N ALA A 80 2.72 -4.56 0.64
CA ALA A 80 3.40 -5.03 1.84
C ALA A 80 4.43 -6.13 1.53
N ILE A 81 4.07 -7.09 0.68
CA ILE A 81 4.99 -8.14 0.20
C ILE A 81 6.20 -7.52 -0.49
N ASN A 82 5.99 -6.55 -1.39
CA ASN A 82 7.09 -5.87 -2.07
C ASN A 82 8.00 -5.12 -1.08
N ALA A 83 7.43 -4.45 -0.07
CA ALA A 83 8.21 -3.74 0.95
C ALA A 83 9.05 -4.70 1.81
N VAL A 84 8.47 -5.84 2.22
CA VAL A 84 9.17 -6.88 2.99
C VAL A 84 10.27 -7.53 2.15
N LEU A 85 9.97 -7.94 0.92
CA LEU A 85 10.97 -8.50 0.01
C LEU A 85 12.10 -7.52 -0.25
N TYR A 86 11.77 -6.25 -0.49
CA TYR A 86 12.76 -5.19 -0.60
C TYR A 86 13.65 -5.14 0.65
N ALA A 87 13.09 -5.16 1.86
CA ALA A 87 13.87 -5.12 3.10
C ALA A 87 14.77 -6.36 3.29
N MET A 88 14.28 -7.55 2.96
CA MET A 88 14.97 -8.83 3.17
C MET A 88 16.07 -9.11 2.14
N LEU A 89 15.86 -8.71 0.88
CA LEU A 89 16.78 -9.03 -0.22
C LEU A 89 18.00 -8.09 -0.29
N GLN A 90 18.08 -7.05 0.54
CA GLN A 90 19.22 -6.11 0.50
C GLN A 90 20.50 -6.64 1.13
N SER A 91 20.43 -7.71 1.92
CA SER A 91 21.60 -8.32 2.58
C SER A 91 22.64 -8.88 1.60
N PHE A 92 22.34 -8.94 0.30
CA PHE A 92 23.29 -9.38 -0.73
C PHE A 92 24.11 -8.24 -1.35
N SER A 93 23.96 -7.00 -0.88
CA SER A 93 24.61 -5.82 -1.48
C SER A 93 25.47 -4.99 -0.52
N SER A 94 25.85 -5.53 0.65
CA SER A 94 26.99 -4.98 1.39
C SER A 94 28.27 -5.52 0.77
N LYS A 95 28.97 -4.66 0.04
CA LYS A 95 30.34 -4.86 -0.42
C LYS A 95 31.32 -4.31 0.61
#